data_AF-A0A1Z4QUS5-F1
#
_entry.id   AF-A0A1Z4QUS5-F1
#
_cell.length_a   1.000
_cell.length_b   1.000
_cell.length_c   1.000
_cell.angle_alpha   90.00
_cell.angle_beta   90.00
_cell.angle_gamma   90.00
#
_symmetry.space_group_name_H-M   'P 1'
#
loop_
_entity.id
_entity.type
_entity.pdbx_description
1 polymer ?
#
loop_
_entity_poly.entity_id
_entity_poly.type
_entity_poly.pdbx_seq_one_letter_code
_entity_poly.pdbx_strand_id
1 'polypeptide(L)'
;MPHIQILNPIEKQVLEHIAATGSDEMIKRANILLELNSGENHKNIVKKLGVAKQTVTNWKKKWTSSTITSETLEDAIAKVNDVLGVNAGRPKKCKRAEASKIVEISEWSKNRKPSRSKHHYHMQVAEEAKSRGLPALSPRSIGRILEAQP
;
A
#
# COMPACT_ATOMS: atom_id res chain seq x y z
N MET A 1 12.85 29.37 -13.62
CA MET A 1 13.25 28.53 -12.47
C MET A 1 13.87 27.27 -13.05
N PRO A 2 15.11 26.89 -12.68
CA PRO A 2 15.78 25.75 -13.29
C PRO A 2 15.02 24.46 -12.96
N HIS A 3 14.76 23.66 -14.00
CA HIS A 3 14.18 22.33 -13.88
C HIS A 3 15.19 21.42 -13.16
N ILE A 4 14.91 21.07 -11.90
CA ILE A 4 15.65 19.98 -11.26
C ILE A 4 15.00 18.71 -11.78
N GLN A 5 15.64 18.10 -12.76
CA GLN A 5 15.25 16.79 -13.26
C GLN A 5 15.54 15.77 -12.15
N ILE A 6 14.49 15.21 -11.56
CA ILE A 6 14.58 14.27 -10.43
C ILE A 6 14.68 12.82 -10.95
N LEU A 7 14.29 12.58 -12.20
CA LEU A 7 14.24 11.26 -12.83
C LEU A 7 15.21 11.14 -14.01
N ASN A 8 15.94 10.02 -14.07
CA ASN A 8 16.62 9.60 -15.30
C ASN A 8 15.56 9.18 -16.36
N PRO A 9 15.77 9.41 -17.67
CA PRO A 9 14.95 8.85 -18.76
C PRO A 9 14.43 7.42 -18.55
N ILE A 10 15.27 6.49 -18.10
CA ILE A 10 14.88 5.09 -17.87
C ILE A 10 13.89 4.98 -16.71
N GLU A 11 14.16 5.66 -15.60
CA GLU A 11 13.26 5.72 -14.44
C GLU A 11 11.91 6.33 -14.81
N LYS A 12 11.92 7.39 -15.63
CA LYS A 12 10.71 8.03 -16.13
C LYS A 12 9.87 7.02 -16.93
N GLN A 13 10.48 6.27 -17.84
CA GLN A 13 9.78 5.26 -18.65
C GLN A 13 9.12 4.17 -17.80
N VAL A 14 9.84 3.67 -16.78
CA VAL A 14 9.31 2.65 -15.85
C VAL A 14 8.16 3.22 -15.01
N LEU A 15 8.28 4.46 -14.54
CA LEU A 15 7.22 5.15 -13.78
C LEU A 15 5.97 5.40 -14.64
N GLU A 16 6.12 5.77 -15.90
CA GLU A 16 5.02 5.92 -16.85
C GLU A 16 4.30 4.59 -17.07
N HIS A 17 5.04 3.49 -17.23
CA HIS A 17 4.45 2.16 -17.33
C HIS A 17 3.63 1.81 -16.08
N ILE A 18 4.16 2.08 -14.88
CA ILE A 18 3.46 1.79 -13.62
C ILE A 18 2.26 2.71 -13.38
N ALA A 19 2.32 3.95 -13.83
CA ALA A 19 1.16 4.84 -13.80
C ALA A 19 0.01 4.32 -14.68
N ALA A 20 0.30 3.52 -15.71
CA ALA A 20 -0.70 2.91 -16.58
C ALA A 20 -1.19 1.53 -16.10
N THR A 21 -0.31 0.70 -15.51
CA THR A 21 -0.61 -0.73 -15.24
C THR A 21 -0.58 -1.11 -13.76
N GLY A 22 -0.14 -0.22 -12.86
CA GLY A 22 0.09 -0.52 -11.45
C GLY A 22 -1.18 -0.61 -10.61
N SER A 23 -1.00 -0.92 -9.32
CA SER A 23 -2.08 -0.79 -8.33
C SER A 23 -2.41 0.69 -8.04
N ASP A 24 -3.62 1.01 -7.58
CA ASP A 24 -4.04 2.39 -7.27
C ASP A 24 -3.03 3.17 -6.40
N GLU A 25 -2.40 2.50 -5.44
CA GLU A 25 -1.38 3.10 -4.60
C GLU A 25 -0.10 3.39 -5.40
N MET A 26 0.36 2.45 -6.23
CA MET A 26 1.54 2.63 -7.06
C MET A 26 1.32 3.70 -8.13
N ILE A 27 0.15 3.72 -8.76
CA ILE A 27 -0.26 4.75 -9.73
C ILE A 27 -0.17 6.13 -9.10
N LYS A 28 -0.77 6.33 -7.90
CA LYS A 28 -0.73 7.61 -7.20
C LYS A 28 0.70 8.04 -6.89
N ARG A 29 1.54 7.13 -6.39
CA ARG A 29 2.91 7.46 -6.01
C ARG A 29 3.80 7.73 -7.23
N ALA A 30 3.60 6.98 -8.33
CA ALA A 30 4.30 7.21 -9.60
C ALA A 30 3.94 8.57 -10.20
N ASN A 31 2.65 8.91 -10.23
CA ASN A 31 2.17 10.21 -10.70
C ASN A 31 2.75 11.37 -9.89
N ILE A 32 2.90 11.25 -8.57
CA ILE A 32 3.58 12.28 -7.77
C ILE A 32 4.99 12.56 -8.30
N LEU A 33 5.77 11.51 -8.60
CA LEU A 33 7.15 11.66 -9.07
C LEU A 33 7.23 12.20 -10.51
N LEU A 34 6.31 11.77 -11.38
CA LEU A 34 6.24 12.26 -12.75
C LEU A 34 5.89 13.76 -12.80
N GLU A 35 4.93 14.21 -12.00
CA GLU A 35 4.58 15.65 -11.89
C GLU A 35 5.70 16.47 -11.25
N LEU A 36 6.41 15.90 -10.25
CA LEU A 36 7.59 16.56 -9.69
C LEU A 36 8.69 16.72 -10.76
N ASN A 37 8.85 15.75 -11.65
CA ASN A 37 9.85 15.79 -12.71
C ASN A 37 9.46 16.75 -13.85
N SER A 38 8.17 16.96 -14.12
CA SER A 38 7.70 17.99 -15.07
C SER A 38 7.88 19.42 -14.54
N GLY A 39 8.29 19.58 -13.28
CA GLY A 39 8.50 20.88 -12.62
C GLY A 39 7.23 21.43 -11.99
N GLU A 40 6.18 20.62 -11.84
CA GLU A 40 4.92 21.05 -11.23
C GLU A 40 5.11 21.43 -9.76
N ASN A 41 4.44 22.49 -9.32
CA ASN A 41 4.55 22.95 -7.93
C ASN A 41 3.78 22.00 -7.00
N HIS A 42 4.31 21.72 -5.81
CA HIS A 42 3.65 20.90 -4.79
C HIS A 42 2.18 21.29 -4.55
N LYS A 43 1.84 22.58 -4.58
CA LYS A 43 0.44 23.03 -4.42
C LYS A 43 -0.48 22.49 -5.53
N ASN A 44 0.00 22.49 -6.77
CA ASN A 44 -0.75 22.02 -7.92
C ASN A 44 -0.85 20.50 -7.92
N ILE A 45 0.24 19.79 -7.56
CA ILE A 45 0.22 18.32 -7.40
C ILE A 45 -0.80 17.90 -6.33
N VAL A 46 -0.81 18.58 -5.18
CA VAL A 46 -1.78 18.35 -4.09
C VAL A 46 -3.22 18.51 -4.59
N LYS A 47 -3.50 19.57 -5.35
CA LYS A 47 -4.84 19.82 -5.91
C LYS A 47 -5.22 18.79 -6.97
N LYS A 48 -4.28 18.43 -7.86
CA LYS A 48 -4.50 17.51 -8.99
C LYS A 48 -4.71 16.07 -8.54
N LEU A 49 -3.91 15.60 -7.58
CA LEU A 49 -3.91 14.21 -7.13
C LEU A 49 -4.71 13.99 -5.83
N GLY A 50 -5.21 15.05 -5.19
CA GLY A 50 -5.96 14.96 -3.94
C GLY A 50 -5.13 14.40 -2.77
N VAL A 51 -3.82 14.67 -2.75
CA VAL A 51 -2.89 14.15 -1.74
C VAL A 51 -2.43 15.25 -0.79
N ALA A 52 -2.06 14.90 0.44
CA ALA A 52 -1.49 15.87 1.37
C ALA A 52 -0.11 16.38 0.88
N LYS A 53 0.22 17.65 1.15
CA LYS A 53 1.54 18.23 0.85
C LYS A 53 2.68 17.39 1.43
N GLN A 54 2.51 16.88 2.64
CA GLN A 54 3.50 16.02 3.29
C GLN A 54 3.77 14.74 2.51
N THR A 55 2.76 14.17 1.86
CA THR A 55 2.88 12.99 1.01
C THR A 55 3.80 13.25 -0.17
N VAL A 56 3.61 14.38 -0.87
CA VAL A 56 4.47 14.80 -1.99
C VAL A 56 5.93 14.96 -1.53
N THR A 57 6.14 15.68 -0.43
CA THR A 57 7.48 15.89 0.14
C THR A 57 8.15 14.56 0.53
N ASN A 58 7.41 13.67 1.18
CA ASN A 58 7.93 12.37 1.63
C ASN A 58 8.35 11.50 0.45
N TRP A 59 7.56 11.46 -0.63
CA TRP A 59 7.89 10.66 -1.81
C TRP A 59 9.08 11.23 -2.58
N LYS A 60 9.14 12.55 -2.74
CA LYS A 60 10.33 13.22 -3.28
C LYS A 60 11.57 12.82 -2.50
N LYS A 61 11.52 12.97 -1.16
CA LYS A 61 12.64 12.63 -0.27
C LYS A 61 13.04 11.17 -0.42
N LYS A 62 12.10 10.24 -0.32
CA LYS A 62 12.35 8.79 -0.45
C LYS A 62 13.01 8.43 -1.77
N TRP A 63 12.53 9.03 -2.87
CA TRP A 63 13.09 8.80 -4.20
C TRP A 63 14.54 9.29 -4.29
N THR A 64 14.79 10.53 -3.86
CA THR A 64 16.13 11.13 -3.88
C THR A 64 17.10 10.51 -2.87
N SER A 65 16.60 9.87 -1.82
CA SER A 65 17.42 9.18 -0.81
C SER A 65 17.71 7.72 -1.17
N SER A 66 17.17 7.22 -2.28
CA SER A 66 17.48 5.87 -2.73
C SER A 66 18.93 5.77 -3.18
N THR A 67 19.64 4.77 -2.69
CA THR A 67 21.03 4.48 -3.07
C THR A 67 21.14 3.70 -4.39
N ILE A 68 20.01 3.29 -4.97
CA ILE A 68 19.98 2.52 -6.22
C ILE A 68 20.16 3.50 -7.39
N THR A 69 21.28 3.34 -8.11
CA THR A 69 21.55 4.01 -9.37
C THR A 69 20.92 3.22 -10.50
N SER A 70 20.01 3.85 -11.23
CA SER A 70 19.30 3.20 -12.33
C SER A 70 20.03 3.46 -13.65
N GLU A 71 21.05 2.63 -13.90
CA GLU A 71 21.82 2.64 -15.17
C GLU A 71 21.16 1.72 -16.22
N THR A 72 20.54 0.62 -15.78
CA THR A 72 19.77 -0.29 -16.63
C THR A 72 18.27 -0.24 -16.33
N LEU A 73 17.48 -0.83 -17.24
CA LEU A 73 16.04 -0.98 -17.04
C LEU A 73 15.72 -1.87 -15.83
N GLU A 74 16.49 -2.92 -15.58
CA GLU A 74 16.32 -3.79 -14.41
C GLU A 74 16.57 -3.04 -13.11
N ASP A 75 17.62 -2.20 -13.05
CA ASP A 75 17.91 -1.37 -11.88
C ASP A 75 16.81 -0.33 -11.61
N ALA A 76 16.23 0.24 -12.67
CA ALA A 76 15.09 1.15 -12.57
C ALA A 76 13.86 0.44 -12.00
N ILE A 77 13.58 -0.78 -12.47
CA ILE A 77 12.48 -1.61 -11.95
C ILE A 77 12.74 -1.97 -10.48
N ALA A 78 13.97 -2.36 -10.13
CA ALA A 78 14.35 -2.67 -8.75
C ALA A 78 14.17 -1.46 -7.82
N LYS A 79 14.64 -0.28 -8.23
CA LYS A 79 14.46 0.98 -7.49
C LYS A 79 13.00 1.32 -7.29
N VAL A 80 12.19 1.19 -8.35
CA VAL A 80 10.75 1.46 -8.24
C VAL A 80 10.08 0.47 -7.29
N ASN A 81 10.40 -0.82 -7.38
CA ASN A 81 9.84 -1.81 -6.46
C ASN A 81 10.24 -1.57 -5.01
N ASP A 82 11.48 -1.16 -4.76
CA ASP A 82 11.97 -0.83 -3.41
C ASP A 82 11.29 0.44 -2.86
N VAL A 83 11.31 1.52 -3.64
CA VAL A 83 10.82 2.83 -3.18
C VAL A 83 9.30 2.90 -3.17
N LEU A 84 8.64 2.49 -4.27
CA LEU A 84 7.20 2.68 -4.50
C LEU A 84 6.37 1.43 -4.22
N GLY A 85 7.00 0.26 -4.07
CA GLY A 85 6.31 -1.02 -3.97
C GLY A 85 5.33 -1.13 -2.80
N VAL A 86 4.54 -2.20 -2.83
CA VAL A 86 3.43 -2.49 -1.90
C VAL A 86 3.91 -2.65 -0.44
N ASN A 87 5.23 -2.84 -0.24
CA ASN A 87 5.87 -2.96 1.08
C ASN A 87 6.29 -1.61 1.69
N ALA A 88 6.16 -0.49 0.96
CA ALA A 88 6.49 0.82 1.49
C ALA A 88 5.43 1.29 2.52
N GLY A 89 5.58 0.85 3.77
CA GLY A 89 4.70 1.14 4.89
C GLY A 89 4.95 0.22 6.09
N ARG A 90 4.25 0.44 7.22
CA ARG A 90 4.30 -0.52 8.34
C ARG A 90 3.81 -1.88 7.83
N PRO A 91 4.56 -2.98 8.06
CA PRO A 91 4.11 -4.30 7.68
C PRO A 91 2.68 -4.56 8.17
N LYS A 92 1.79 -4.99 7.27
CA LYS A 92 0.45 -5.38 7.67
C LYS A 92 0.59 -6.56 8.63
N LYS A 93 -0.02 -6.45 9.81
CA LYS A 93 -0.04 -7.55 10.81
C LYS A 93 -0.72 -8.83 10.27
N CYS A 94 -1.49 -8.71 9.19
CA CYS A 94 -2.19 -9.79 8.53
C CYS A 94 -2.08 -9.58 7.02
N LYS A 95 -1.56 -10.59 6.32
CA LYS A 95 -1.44 -10.63 4.86
C LYS A 95 -2.81 -10.88 4.23
N ARG A 96 -2.96 -10.56 2.94
CA ARG A 96 -4.24 -10.73 2.23
C ARG A 96 -4.76 -12.18 2.27
N ALA A 97 -3.87 -13.16 2.04
CA ALA A 97 -4.22 -14.58 2.11
C ALA A 97 -4.69 -15.02 3.52
N GLU A 98 -4.07 -14.46 4.57
CA GLU A 98 -4.48 -14.72 5.96
C GLU A 98 -5.83 -14.07 6.26
N ALA A 99 -6.08 -12.87 5.76
CA ALA A 99 -7.37 -12.19 5.89
C ALA A 99 -8.50 -12.98 5.23
N SER A 100 -8.28 -13.56 4.05
CA SER A 100 -9.26 -14.43 3.40
C SER A 100 -9.58 -15.68 4.24
N LYS A 101 -8.56 -16.33 4.84
CA LYS A 101 -8.78 -17.45 5.77
C LYS A 101 -9.58 -17.03 7.00
N ILE A 102 -9.37 -15.82 7.51
CA ILE A 102 -10.15 -15.27 8.64
C ILE A 102 -11.62 -15.11 8.26
N VAL A 103 -11.91 -14.63 7.04
CA VAL A 103 -13.29 -14.50 6.54
C VAL A 103 -13.96 -15.87 6.44
N GLU A 104 -13.26 -16.87 5.89
CA GLU A 104 -13.75 -18.25 5.80
C GLU A 104 -14.08 -18.85 7.19
N ILE A 105 -13.18 -18.65 8.17
CA ILE A 105 -13.42 -19.05 9.57
C ILE A 105 -14.67 -18.35 10.12
N SER A 106 -14.83 -17.06 9.81
CA SER A 106 -15.95 -16.25 10.29
C SER A 106 -17.30 -16.78 9.78
N GLU A 107 -17.37 -17.19 8.51
CA GLU A 107 -18.57 -17.75 7.87
C GLU A 107 -18.90 -19.13 8.45
N TRP A 108 -17.88 -19.98 8.62
CA TRP A 108 -18.03 -21.28 9.24
C TRP A 108 -18.52 -21.19 10.70
N SER A 109 -18.05 -20.19 11.44
CA SER A 109 -18.38 -19.98 12.86
C SER A 109 -19.80 -19.44 13.06
N LYS A 110 -20.31 -18.57 12.16
CA LYS A 110 -21.68 -18.02 12.20
C LYS A 110 -22.76 -19.11 12.32
N ASN A 111 -22.57 -20.23 11.62
CA ASN A 111 -23.55 -21.31 11.55
C ASN A 111 -23.46 -22.31 12.71
N ARG A 112 -22.35 -22.35 13.46
CA ARG A 112 -22.10 -23.38 14.49
C ARG A 112 -22.09 -22.85 15.91
N LYS A 113 -21.69 -21.59 16.12
CA LYS A 113 -21.61 -20.98 17.45
C LYS A 113 -22.28 -19.60 17.44
N PRO A 114 -23.59 -19.54 17.75
CA PRO A 114 -24.28 -18.27 17.82
C PRO A 114 -23.64 -17.38 18.89
N SER A 115 -23.23 -16.19 18.48
CA SER A 115 -22.57 -15.22 19.34
C SER A 115 -23.58 -14.25 19.95
N ARG A 116 -23.40 -13.92 21.23
CA ARG A 116 -24.30 -13.00 21.97
C ARG A 116 -24.16 -11.53 21.55
N SER A 117 -23.08 -11.15 20.87
CA SER A 117 -22.84 -9.78 20.38
C SER A 117 -21.79 -9.76 19.26
N LYS A 118 -21.71 -8.64 18.52
CA LYS A 118 -20.69 -8.43 17.47
C LYS A 118 -19.26 -8.54 18.01
N HIS A 119 -19.01 -7.96 19.19
CA HIS A 119 -17.69 -8.06 19.83
C HIS A 119 -17.35 -9.49 20.22
N HIS A 120 -18.32 -10.21 20.81
CA HIS A 120 -18.13 -11.61 21.19
C HIS A 120 -17.86 -12.50 19.96
N TYR A 121 -18.55 -12.25 18.86
CA TYR A 121 -18.29 -12.92 17.59
C TYR A 121 -16.86 -12.68 17.09
N HIS A 122 -16.40 -11.42 17.06
CA HIS A 122 -15.03 -11.13 16.64
C HIS A 122 -13.99 -11.77 17.57
N MET A 123 -14.30 -11.93 18.85
CA MET A 123 -13.43 -12.61 19.82
C MET A 123 -13.33 -14.11 19.51
N GLN A 124 -14.46 -14.78 19.25
CA GLN A 124 -14.48 -16.19 18.85
C GLN A 124 -13.69 -16.42 17.55
N VAL A 125 -13.88 -15.56 16.55
CA VAL A 125 -13.12 -15.64 15.28
C VAL A 125 -11.63 -15.38 15.52
N ALA A 126 -11.25 -14.48 16.42
CA ALA A 126 -9.84 -14.24 16.77
C ALA A 126 -9.19 -15.46 17.44
N GLU A 127 -9.88 -16.09 18.39
CA GLU A 127 -9.41 -17.30 19.07
C GLU A 127 -9.26 -18.48 18.09
N GLU A 128 -10.23 -18.65 17.20
CA GLU A 128 -10.22 -19.70 16.20
C GLU A 128 -9.17 -19.46 15.10
N ALA A 129 -8.97 -18.22 14.67
CA ALA A 129 -7.88 -17.88 13.76
C ALA A 129 -6.52 -18.19 14.40
N LYS A 130 -6.35 -17.84 15.68
CA LYS A 130 -5.12 -18.14 16.44
C LYS A 130 -4.88 -19.65 16.56
N SER A 131 -5.91 -20.44 16.85
CA SER A 131 -5.77 -21.90 16.97
C SER A 131 -5.41 -22.57 15.64
N ARG A 132 -5.78 -21.97 14.51
CA ARG A 132 -5.40 -22.41 13.16
C ARG A 132 -4.05 -21.84 12.66
N GLY A 133 -3.26 -21.22 13.55
CA GLY A 133 -1.93 -20.72 13.24
C GLY A 133 -1.88 -19.39 12.48
N LEU A 134 -3.00 -18.64 12.45
CA LEU A 134 -3.04 -17.30 11.87
C LEU A 134 -2.50 -16.25 12.86
N PRO A 135 -2.11 -15.05 12.39
CA PRO A 135 -1.57 -14.02 13.27
C PRO A 135 -2.52 -13.68 14.43
N ALA A 136 -1.94 -13.45 15.61
CA ALA A 136 -2.69 -13.03 16.79
C ALA A 136 -3.26 -11.61 16.59
N LEU A 137 -4.53 -11.55 16.21
CA LEU A 137 -5.24 -10.30 15.96
C LEU A 137 -6.23 -10.01 17.09
N SER A 138 -6.41 -8.72 17.38
CA SER A 138 -7.43 -8.28 18.33
C SER A 138 -8.85 -8.44 17.72
N PRO A 139 -9.91 -8.58 18.54
CA PRO A 139 -11.29 -8.61 18.06
C PRO A 139 -11.63 -7.38 17.18
N ARG A 140 -11.07 -6.21 17.50
CA ARG A 140 -11.23 -5.00 16.69
C ARG A 140 -10.58 -5.11 15.31
N SER A 141 -9.40 -5.73 15.24
CA SER A 141 -8.71 -5.99 13.97
C SER A 141 -9.48 -6.97 13.09
N ILE A 142 -10.03 -8.03 13.69
CA ILE A 142 -10.92 -8.97 13.00
C ILE A 142 -12.15 -8.23 12.44
N GLY A 143 -12.82 -7.43 13.27
CA GLY A 143 -13.98 -6.64 12.81
C GLY A 143 -13.69 -5.78 11.59
N ARG A 144 -12.54 -5.09 11.56
CA ARG A 144 -12.12 -4.30 10.40
C ARG A 144 -11.84 -5.15 9.15
N ILE A 145 -11.34 -6.37 9.31
CA ILE A 145 -11.10 -7.28 8.18
C ILE A 145 -12.42 -7.75 7.58
N LEU A 146 -13.40 -8.09 8.43
CA LEU A 146 -14.73 -8.54 8.02
C LEU A 146 -15.55 -7.40 7.38
N GLU A 147 -15.44 -6.18 7.91
CA GLU A 147 -16.12 -4.98 7.35
C GLU A 147 -15.50 -4.50 6.03
N ALA A 148 -14.27 -4.89 5.73
CA ALA A 148 -13.57 -4.54 4.49
C ALA A 148 -13.83 -5.54 3.35
N GLN A 149 -14.63 -6.57 3.57
CA GLN A 149 -15.11 -7.45 2.49
C GLN A 149 -16.29 -6.77 1.76
N PRO A 150 -16.39 -6.92 0.42
CA PRO A 150 -17.50 -6.41 -0.36
C PRO A 150 -18.84 -7.05 0.02
#